data_AF-W9YSJ6-F1
#
_entry.id   AF-W9YSJ6-F1
#
_cell.length_a   1.000
_cell.length_b   1.000
_cell.length_c   1.000
_cell.angle_alpha   90.00
_cell.angle_beta   90.00
_cell.angle_gamma   90.00
#
_symmetry.space_group_name_H-M   'P 1'
#
loop_
_entity.id
_entity.type
_entity.pdbx_description
1 polymer ?
#
loop_
_entity_poly.entity_id
_entity_poly.type
_entity_poly.pdbx_seq_one_letter_code
_entity_poly.pdbx_strand_id
1 'polypeptide(L)'
;MEALEGKALSGPHYNDWPNALGFDTHYEERSPVELRVEGTIPAYTAGTLFRTGLGPRTFKTSKETCFSVNHWFDSFSQIHRFQIHAPQANEPIRVTYNSRLTSDGLIEKIRKTGKLDGFTFAAKYDPCKSFFRKVQSVFHPNGEPKPNEINVAVTMSANFPGFSKTGERLDSPHGPGQGMTLCNKTDATMMQMLDPESLEPVGIARQTTLHPELKGLGSGAHAQSDPNTGHVFNYNLDFDRSPIYRIFRVSTSSGKTSILAKIHHSAAYLHSLFLTENYVVLCVWNSFYKAGGASILWHRNLLDAMAYDSTQPATWFVIDKRPAEEGGRGLIARYTSDAFFAFHTINAYEEPSSTSEGTVDIVADLAAFDNMDVLEHFYLDNLVSDSPKVHASNHSFGSTIRPSYRRYRLPSPSTAATKGAQAILEYTSNKEDAFELPIINPKLVTKKHRYMYGVCNTGKSTFLDELVKCDASTHTTLRWSRHGHTAGEPVFVPDPKSSEEDGGVLLSVVLDGHEGKSYLLVLDAKNMEEVGRAHVDGAIGFGFHGLFLQA
;
A
#
# COMPACT_ATOMS: atom_id res chain seq x y z
N MET A 1 -5.51 -9.24 32.95
CA MET A 1 -5.46 -10.53 32.24
C MET A 1 -6.60 -11.37 32.77
N GLU A 2 -7.78 -11.22 32.19
CA GLU A 2 -8.81 -12.25 32.19
C GLU A 2 -8.86 -12.73 30.74
N ALA A 3 -8.54 -14.00 30.54
CA ALA A 3 -8.63 -14.64 29.25
C ALA A 3 -10.11 -14.67 28.84
N LEU A 4 -10.42 -14.07 27.69
CA LEU A 4 -11.67 -14.32 26.98
C LEU A 4 -11.57 -15.73 26.37
N GLU A 5 -11.78 -16.74 27.21
CA GLU A 5 -12.01 -18.10 26.75
C GLU A 5 -13.36 -18.17 26.02
N GLY A 6 -13.30 -18.57 24.75
CA GLY A 6 -14.34 -19.36 24.09
C GLY A 6 -15.74 -18.75 24.00
N LYS A 7 -15.91 -17.60 23.34
CA LYS A 7 -17.17 -17.37 22.62
C LYS A 7 -17.05 -18.00 21.24
N ALA A 8 -17.80 -19.07 21.01
CA ALA A 8 -17.99 -19.64 19.68
C ALA A 8 -18.39 -18.54 18.69
N LEU A 9 -17.70 -18.51 17.54
CA LEU A 9 -17.91 -17.62 16.38
C LEU A 9 -19.25 -17.96 15.67
N SER A 10 -20.38 -17.93 16.37
CA SER A 10 -21.65 -18.49 15.91
C SER A 10 -22.69 -17.42 15.49
N GLY A 11 -22.26 -16.39 14.77
CA GLY A 11 -23.15 -15.58 13.92
C GLY A 11 -23.10 -16.12 12.48
N PRO A 12 -24.17 -15.97 11.67
CA PRO A 12 -24.08 -16.35 10.26
C PRO A 12 -23.10 -15.40 9.55
N HIS A 13 -21.91 -15.89 9.23
CA HIS A 13 -20.97 -15.18 8.37
C HIS A 13 -21.48 -15.19 6.93
N TYR A 14 -21.29 -14.08 6.21
CA TYR A 14 -21.60 -14.00 4.78
C TYR A 14 -20.93 -15.15 4.01
N ASN A 15 -21.75 -15.97 3.34
CA ASN A 15 -21.33 -17.15 2.57
C ASN A 15 -20.42 -18.14 3.32
N ASP A 16 -20.59 -18.28 4.64
CA ASP A 16 -19.73 -19.14 5.48
C ASP A 16 -18.23 -18.81 5.34
N TRP A 17 -17.93 -17.51 5.23
CA TRP A 17 -16.57 -17.01 5.11
C TRP A 17 -16.21 -16.12 6.30
N PRO A 18 -15.80 -16.68 7.45
CA PRO A 18 -15.47 -15.89 8.62
C PRO A 18 -14.22 -15.03 8.36
N ASN A 19 -14.31 -13.74 8.67
CA ASN A 19 -13.18 -12.81 8.50
C ASN A 19 -13.10 -11.73 9.59
N ALA A 20 -14.00 -11.76 10.59
CA ALA A 20 -14.10 -10.71 11.60
C ALA A 20 -12.80 -10.51 12.38
N LEU A 21 -12.10 -11.61 12.70
CA LEU A 21 -10.81 -11.58 13.41
C LEU A 21 -9.71 -10.85 12.63
N GLY A 22 -9.76 -10.87 11.29
CA GLY A 22 -8.81 -10.13 10.46
C GLY A 22 -9.03 -8.62 10.45
N PHE A 23 -10.19 -8.15 10.94
CA PHE A 23 -10.48 -6.73 11.11
C PHE A 23 -10.41 -6.27 12.56
N ASP A 24 -10.33 -7.17 13.55
CA ASP A 24 -10.22 -6.86 14.98
C ASP A 24 -9.18 -7.77 15.65
N THR A 25 -7.90 -7.51 15.35
CA THR A 25 -6.81 -8.38 15.77
C THR A 25 -6.15 -7.88 17.05
N HIS A 26 -5.95 -8.79 18.00
CA HIS A 26 -5.26 -8.51 19.27
C HIS A 26 -3.99 -9.36 19.48
N TYR A 27 -3.74 -10.30 18.57
CA TYR A 27 -2.60 -11.21 18.66
C TYR A 27 -1.29 -10.47 18.34
N GLU A 28 -0.29 -10.62 19.20
CA GLU A 28 1.03 -9.98 19.07
C GLU A 28 2.10 -10.90 19.67
N GLU A 29 3.21 -11.08 18.95
CA GLU A 29 4.39 -11.81 19.43
C GLU A 29 5.60 -10.88 19.43
N ARG A 30 5.96 -10.30 20.58
CA ARG A 30 7.02 -9.27 20.63
C ARG A 30 8.44 -9.81 20.49
N SER A 31 8.60 -11.12 20.55
CA SER A 31 9.87 -11.80 20.38
C SER A 31 9.72 -12.92 19.35
N PRO A 32 10.77 -13.25 18.57
CA PRO A 32 10.69 -14.31 17.57
C PRO A 32 10.26 -15.65 18.17
N VAL A 33 9.20 -16.23 17.63
CA VAL A 33 8.73 -17.59 17.93
C VAL A 33 8.93 -18.49 16.71
N GLU A 34 9.24 -19.76 16.93
CA GLU A 34 9.30 -20.77 15.85
C GLU A 34 7.90 -21.10 15.35
N LEU A 35 7.73 -21.14 14.04
CA LEU A 35 6.49 -21.57 13.41
C LEU A 35 6.56 -23.04 13.01
N ARG A 36 5.42 -23.73 13.11
CA ARG A 36 5.27 -25.06 12.52
C ARG A 36 5.22 -24.93 10.99
N VAL A 37 6.16 -25.57 10.31
CA VAL A 37 6.20 -25.63 8.84
C VAL A 37 5.54 -26.91 8.32
N GLU A 38 4.76 -26.79 7.26
CA GLU A 38 4.12 -27.88 6.53
C GLU A 38 4.47 -27.76 5.03
N GLY A 39 4.66 -28.89 4.35
CA GLY A 39 5.13 -28.92 2.97
C GLY A 39 6.62 -28.61 2.84
N THR A 40 7.03 -28.12 1.68
CA THR A 40 8.43 -27.84 1.32
C THR A 40 8.57 -26.38 0.89
N ILE A 41 9.00 -25.51 1.82
CA ILE A 41 9.36 -24.13 1.49
C ILE A 41 10.75 -24.13 0.82
N PRO A 42 10.92 -23.59 -0.40
CA PRO A 42 12.19 -23.66 -1.11
C PRO A 42 13.32 -22.92 -0.38
N ALA A 43 14.50 -23.54 -0.29
CA ALA A 43 15.67 -22.97 0.38
C ALA A 43 16.09 -21.56 -0.10
N TYR A 44 15.85 -21.23 -1.38
CA TYR A 44 16.20 -19.92 -1.94
C TYR A 44 15.32 -18.78 -1.41
N THR A 45 14.23 -19.09 -0.71
CA THR A 45 13.38 -18.09 -0.05
C THR A 45 13.91 -17.67 1.31
N ALA A 46 15.12 -18.10 1.69
CA ALA A 46 15.78 -17.59 2.88
C ALA A 46 15.86 -16.05 2.82
N GLY A 47 15.39 -15.40 3.89
CA GLY A 47 15.16 -13.96 3.89
C GLY A 47 14.11 -13.56 4.92
N THR A 48 13.72 -12.29 4.88
CA THR A 48 12.73 -11.73 5.80
C THR A 48 11.59 -11.06 5.04
N LEU A 49 10.37 -11.51 5.29
CA LEU A 49 9.15 -10.86 4.85
C LEU A 49 8.63 -9.97 5.99
N PHE A 50 8.53 -8.68 5.73
CA PHE A 50 7.78 -7.74 6.55
C PHE A 50 6.41 -7.49 5.93
N ARG A 51 5.37 -7.38 6.75
CA ARG A 51 3.98 -7.13 6.32
C ARG A 51 3.34 -6.08 7.22
N THR A 52 2.62 -5.15 6.62
CA THR A 52 1.66 -4.35 7.38
C THR A 52 0.46 -5.21 7.72
N GLY A 53 -0.13 -4.94 8.88
CA GLY A 53 -1.25 -5.62 9.47
C GLY A 53 -2.08 -4.62 10.28
N LEU A 54 -3.25 -5.07 10.70
CA LEU A 54 -4.16 -4.26 11.50
C LEU A 54 -4.18 -4.74 12.94
N GLY A 55 -4.33 -3.81 13.86
CA GLY A 55 -4.54 -4.06 15.27
C GLY A 55 -6.01 -4.01 15.67
N PRO A 56 -6.29 -3.73 16.95
CA PRO A 56 -7.65 -3.75 17.51
C PRO A 56 -8.59 -2.74 16.84
N ARG A 57 -9.77 -3.18 16.41
CA ARG A 57 -10.84 -2.31 15.91
C ARG A 57 -11.55 -1.59 17.05
N THR A 58 -11.79 -2.30 18.14
CA THR A 58 -12.60 -1.80 19.26
C THR A 58 -11.90 -1.92 20.60
N PHE A 59 -12.11 -0.94 21.47
CA PHE A 59 -11.64 -1.01 22.87
C PHE A 59 -12.40 -0.05 23.78
N LYS A 60 -12.45 -0.38 25.07
CA LYS A 60 -13.01 0.49 26.11
C LYS A 60 -12.06 1.64 26.42
N THR A 61 -12.62 2.82 26.65
CA THR A 61 -11.91 4.01 27.13
C THR A 61 -12.03 4.11 28.65
N SER A 62 -11.15 4.89 29.28
CA SER A 62 -11.21 5.22 30.72
C SER A 62 -12.45 6.03 31.12
N LYS A 63 -13.28 6.44 30.16
CA LYS A 63 -14.57 7.11 30.39
C LYS A 63 -15.75 6.15 30.23
N GLU A 64 -15.49 4.84 30.24
CA GLU A 64 -16.48 3.77 30.05
C GLU A 64 -17.26 3.86 28.73
N THR A 65 -16.68 4.53 27.72
CA THR A 65 -17.18 4.51 26.34
C THR A 65 -16.43 3.47 25.51
N CYS A 66 -17.05 2.95 24.45
CA CYS A 66 -16.37 2.13 23.46
C CYS A 66 -15.86 3.03 22.32
N PHE A 67 -14.58 2.93 21.97
CA PHE A 67 -14.04 3.46 20.73
C PHE A 67 -14.10 2.36 19.67
N SER A 68 -14.47 2.71 18.44
CA SER A 68 -14.46 1.81 17.29
C SER A 68 -13.90 2.53 16.07
N VAL A 69 -13.01 1.84 15.36
CA VAL A 69 -12.66 2.19 13.98
C VAL A 69 -13.84 1.86 13.07
N ASN A 70 -14.06 2.69 12.05
CA ASN A 70 -15.19 2.55 11.12
C ASN A 70 -14.76 2.18 9.70
N HIS A 71 -13.52 2.47 9.30
CA HIS A 71 -13.02 2.29 7.94
C HIS A 71 -11.70 1.53 7.94
N TRP A 72 -11.49 0.67 6.95
CA TRP A 72 -10.31 -0.19 6.85
C TRP A 72 -8.99 0.61 6.96
N PHE A 73 -8.88 1.72 6.23
CA PHE A 73 -7.71 2.61 6.23
C PHE A 73 -7.49 3.42 7.52
N ASP A 74 -8.44 3.42 8.46
CA ASP A 74 -8.30 4.07 9.77
C ASP A 74 -7.82 3.11 10.86
N SER A 75 -7.66 1.83 10.54
CA SER A 75 -7.29 0.77 11.47
C SER A 75 -5.89 0.99 12.04
N PHE A 76 -5.70 0.64 13.30
CA PHE A 76 -4.41 0.78 13.98
C PHE A 76 -3.36 -0.14 13.37
N SER A 77 -2.12 0.33 13.30
CA SER A 77 -1.04 -0.32 12.56
C SER A 77 -0.34 -1.37 13.40
N GLN A 78 -0.21 -2.58 12.86
CA GLN A 78 0.66 -3.64 13.37
C GLN A 78 1.63 -4.06 12.26
N ILE A 79 2.87 -4.38 12.61
CA ILE A 79 3.86 -4.90 11.68
C ILE A 79 4.18 -6.35 12.03
N HIS A 80 4.31 -7.18 11.01
CA HIS A 80 4.58 -8.60 11.09
C HIS A 80 5.91 -8.89 10.39
N ARG A 81 6.74 -9.73 11.00
CA ARG A 81 8.04 -10.15 10.47
C ARG A 81 8.07 -11.67 10.44
N PHE A 82 8.26 -12.23 9.25
CA PHE A 82 8.53 -13.65 9.03
C PHE A 82 9.96 -13.78 8.53
N GLN A 83 10.81 -14.49 9.27
CA GLN A 83 12.17 -14.79 8.83
C GLN A 83 12.24 -16.26 8.45
N ILE A 84 12.48 -16.50 7.16
CA ILE A 84 12.79 -17.82 6.62
C ILE A 84 14.30 -17.99 6.73
N HIS A 85 14.73 -18.93 7.56
CA HIS A 85 16.15 -19.13 7.86
C HIS A 85 16.86 -19.83 6.72
N ALA A 86 18.14 -19.51 6.52
CA ALA A 86 18.99 -20.23 5.58
C ALA A 86 18.99 -21.74 5.92
N PRO A 87 18.91 -22.61 4.90
CA PRO A 87 18.86 -24.05 5.14
C PRO A 87 20.14 -24.52 5.84
N GLN A 88 19.99 -25.35 6.86
CA GLN A 88 21.09 -26.10 7.45
C GLN A 88 21.10 -27.51 6.87
N ALA A 89 22.30 -28.07 6.68
CA ALA A 89 22.43 -29.38 6.05
C ALA A 89 21.68 -30.46 6.86
N ASN A 90 20.77 -31.18 6.20
CA ASN A 90 19.93 -32.22 6.79
C ASN A 90 18.91 -31.75 7.84
N GLU A 91 18.61 -30.46 7.91
CA GLU A 91 17.55 -29.92 8.77
C GLU A 91 16.36 -29.40 7.94
N PRO A 92 15.12 -29.50 8.46
CA PRO A 92 13.99 -28.86 7.83
C PRO A 92 14.15 -27.34 7.85
N ILE A 93 13.54 -26.68 6.86
CA ILE A 93 13.53 -25.21 6.82
C ILE A 93 12.80 -24.66 8.04
N ARG A 94 13.40 -23.62 8.65
CA ARG A 94 12.83 -22.96 9.82
C ARG A 94 12.26 -21.62 9.42
N VAL A 95 11.14 -21.27 10.06
CA VAL A 95 10.50 -19.96 9.92
C VAL A 95 10.23 -19.42 11.32
N THR A 96 10.71 -18.23 11.62
CA THR A 96 10.38 -17.52 12.85
C THR A 96 9.46 -16.34 12.57
N TYR A 97 8.62 -16.01 13.55
CA TYR A 97 7.67 -14.91 13.46
C TYR A 97 7.72 -14.01 14.70
N ASN A 98 7.60 -12.72 14.48
CA ASN A 98 7.28 -11.75 15.51
C ASN A 98 6.44 -10.60 14.93
N SER A 99 5.76 -9.85 15.79
CA SER A 99 4.96 -8.69 15.42
C SER A 99 4.97 -7.61 16.50
N ARG A 100 4.64 -6.39 16.08
CA ARG A 100 4.51 -5.24 16.99
C ARG A 100 3.39 -4.32 16.54
N LEU A 101 2.49 -4.00 17.46
CA LEU A 101 1.54 -2.91 17.32
C LEU A 101 2.31 -1.59 17.38
N THR A 102 2.43 -0.90 16.24
CA THR A 102 3.27 0.30 16.12
C THR A 102 2.55 1.58 16.49
N SER A 103 1.24 1.52 16.73
CA SER A 103 0.40 2.64 17.16
C SER A 103 -0.18 2.45 18.57
N ASP A 104 0.47 1.66 19.43
CA ASP A 104 0.00 1.36 20.79
C ASP A 104 -0.08 2.61 21.69
N GLY A 105 0.85 3.56 21.53
CA GLY A 105 0.83 4.86 22.18
C GLY A 105 -0.39 5.70 21.77
N LEU A 106 -0.78 5.65 20.50
CA LEU A 106 -1.99 6.32 20.00
C LEU A 106 -3.25 5.71 20.61
N ILE A 107 -3.34 4.38 20.66
CA ILE A 107 -4.46 3.67 21.31
C ILE A 107 -4.55 4.05 22.78
N GLU A 108 -3.43 4.09 23.50
CA GLU A 108 -3.41 4.47 24.92
C GLU A 108 -3.83 5.94 25.12
N LYS A 109 -3.44 6.84 24.22
CA LYS A 109 -3.92 8.23 24.22
C LYS A 109 -5.44 8.29 24.05
N ILE A 110 -6.00 7.57 23.07
CA ILE A 110 -7.45 7.51 22.84
C ILE A 110 -8.17 6.87 24.03
N ARG A 111 -7.59 5.81 24.63
CA ARG A 111 -8.13 5.16 25.82
C ARG A 111 -8.30 6.15 26.96
N LYS A 112 -7.29 7.01 27.21
CA LYS A 112 -7.35 8.05 28.26
C LYS A 112 -8.28 9.21 27.91
N THR A 113 -8.20 9.74 26.68
CA THR A 113 -8.92 10.97 26.30
C THR A 113 -10.37 10.70 25.87
N GLY A 114 -10.65 9.47 25.42
CA GLY A 114 -11.89 9.05 24.76
C GLY A 114 -12.04 9.57 23.34
N LYS A 115 -10.98 10.11 22.72
CA LYS A 115 -11.03 10.77 21.41
C LYS A 115 -9.77 10.50 20.60
N LEU A 116 -9.96 10.28 19.30
CA LEU A 116 -8.89 10.35 18.30
C LEU A 116 -8.76 11.79 17.83
N ASP A 117 -7.62 12.41 18.13
CA ASP A 117 -7.28 13.76 17.66
C ASP A 117 -6.56 13.67 16.31
N GLY A 118 -6.86 14.58 15.39
CA GLY A 118 -6.24 14.65 14.06
C GLY A 118 -7.24 14.54 12.91
N PHE A 119 -6.73 14.10 11.76
CA PHE A 119 -7.48 13.77 10.55
C PHE A 119 -7.48 12.25 10.38
N THR A 120 -8.59 11.73 9.90
CA THR A 120 -8.76 10.31 9.55
C THR A 120 -8.84 10.16 8.04
N PHE A 121 -8.75 8.94 7.53
CA PHE A 121 -9.09 8.67 6.16
C PHE A 121 -10.61 8.84 5.94
N ALA A 122 -11.45 8.20 6.75
CA ALA A 122 -12.90 8.18 6.51
C ALA A 122 -13.75 8.00 7.79
N ALA A 123 -13.28 8.42 8.96
CA ALA A 123 -14.10 8.26 10.16
C ALA A 123 -15.40 9.08 10.06
N LYS A 124 -16.55 8.37 10.04
CA LYS A 124 -17.88 8.99 10.10
C LYS A 124 -18.02 9.77 11.41
N TYR A 125 -18.08 11.09 11.29
CA TYR A 125 -18.30 11.96 12.44
C TYR A 125 -19.77 11.87 12.87
N ASP A 126 -20.04 11.40 14.08
CA ASP A 126 -21.40 11.41 14.65
C ASP A 126 -21.79 12.85 15.07
N PRO A 127 -22.68 13.54 14.34
CA PRO A 127 -23.04 14.92 14.64
C PRO A 127 -23.77 15.06 15.99
N CYS A 128 -24.41 13.99 16.47
CA CYS A 128 -25.25 13.99 17.66
C CYS A 128 -24.45 14.01 18.98
N LYS A 129 -23.11 13.90 18.95
CA LYS A 129 -22.28 13.90 20.16
C LYS A 129 -21.50 15.18 20.46
N SER A 130 -21.52 16.24 19.63
CA SER A 130 -20.83 17.50 20.01
C SER A 130 -21.21 18.76 19.23
N PHE A 131 -22.49 19.09 19.07
CA PHE A 131 -22.85 20.45 18.61
C PHE A 131 -22.53 21.55 19.67
N PHE A 132 -22.21 21.19 20.91
CA PHE A 132 -21.84 22.12 21.99
C PHE A 132 -20.41 21.87 22.52
N ARG A 133 -19.40 22.32 21.75
CA ARG A 133 -18.07 22.84 22.22
C ARG A 133 -17.11 23.25 21.07
N LYS A 134 -17.65 23.69 19.93
CA LYS A 134 -16.93 24.51 18.93
C LYS A 134 -17.16 25.95 19.40
N VAL A 135 -16.19 26.72 19.90
CA VAL A 135 -15.00 27.28 19.23
C VAL A 135 -14.04 27.70 20.35
N GLN A 136 -13.17 26.83 20.87
CA GLN A 136 -12.10 27.26 21.81
C GLN A 136 -11.00 26.21 22.11
N SER A 137 -10.62 25.37 21.14
CA SER A 137 -9.40 24.57 21.24
C SER A 137 -8.75 24.38 19.86
N VAL A 138 -8.53 25.50 19.16
CA VAL A 138 -7.44 25.58 18.18
C VAL A 138 -6.27 26.26 18.88
N PHE A 139 -5.81 25.65 19.96
CA PHE A 139 -4.56 25.99 20.63
C PHE A 139 -3.96 24.66 21.07
N HIS A 140 -2.90 24.25 20.36
CA HIS A 140 -2.03 23.16 20.79
C HIS A 140 -1.60 23.43 22.24
N PRO A 141 -1.57 22.38 23.07
CA PRO A 141 -0.25 22.00 23.53
C PRO A 141 -0.09 20.48 23.52
N ASN A 142 0.99 20.00 22.89
CA ASN A 142 1.93 19.01 23.48
C ASN A 142 2.82 18.40 22.40
N GLY A 143 4.03 18.97 22.23
CA GLY A 143 5.19 18.34 21.58
C GLY A 143 4.99 17.81 20.16
N GLU A 144 6.08 17.32 19.56
CA GLU A 144 5.96 16.36 18.47
C GLU A 144 5.42 15.04 19.04
N PRO A 145 4.53 14.32 18.33
CA PRO A 145 4.04 13.03 18.79
C PRO A 145 5.21 12.05 18.95
N LYS A 146 5.07 11.09 19.88
CA LYS A 146 6.04 9.99 19.97
C LYS A 146 5.92 9.07 18.75
N PRO A 147 6.99 8.31 18.41
CA PRO A 147 6.96 7.38 17.28
C PRO A 147 5.79 6.39 17.30
N ASN A 148 5.30 5.98 18.48
CA ASN A 148 4.17 5.07 18.61
C ASN A 148 2.79 5.76 18.81
N GLU A 149 2.74 7.09 18.75
CA GLU A 149 1.52 7.91 18.87
C GLU A 149 0.95 8.35 17.50
N ILE A 150 1.45 7.76 16.41
CA ILE A 150 1.01 8.00 15.04
C ILE A 150 0.51 6.69 14.43
N ASN A 151 -0.38 6.78 13.44
CA ASN A 151 -0.86 5.62 12.70
C ASN A 151 -0.33 5.67 11.26
N VAL A 152 0.77 4.95 11.02
CA VAL A 152 1.45 4.90 9.72
C VAL A 152 1.86 3.45 9.48
N ALA A 153 1.22 2.77 8.53
CA ALA A 153 1.63 1.46 8.01
C ALA A 153 0.79 1.06 6.78
N VAL A 154 0.80 1.89 5.74
CA VAL A 154 0.22 1.49 4.46
C VAL A 154 1.25 0.64 3.73
N THR A 155 2.40 1.23 3.38
CA THR A 155 3.55 0.53 2.79
C THR A 155 4.78 0.65 3.68
N MET A 156 5.85 -0.05 3.31
CA MET A 156 7.13 0.03 4.00
C MET A 156 8.31 0.05 3.03
N SER A 157 9.46 0.49 3.52
CA SER A 157 10.73 0.44 2.78
C SER A 157 11.88 0.14 3.72
N ALA A 158 12.82 -0.69 3.26
CA ALA A 158 14.11 -0.83 3.90
C ALA A 158 15.10 0.17 3.29
N ASN A 159 16.02 0.68 4.12
CA ASN A 159 17.14 1.51 3.67
C ASN A 159 16.71 2.75 2.87
N PHE A 160 15.60 3.39 3.26
CA PHE A 160 15.12 4.60 2.58
C PHE A 160 16.21 5.69 2.65
N PRO A 161 16.70 6.18 1.50
CA PRO A 161 17.85 7.07 1.48
C PRO A 161 17.53 8.46 2.06
N GLY A 162 18.56 9.15 2.56
CA GLY A 162 18.43 10.50 3.10
C GLY A 162 17.94 10.57 4.56
N PHE A 163 17.65 9.44 5.19
CA PHE A 163 17.24 9.33 6.59
C PHE A 163 18.15 8.43 7.42
N SER A 164 18.38 8.82 8.68
CA SER A 164 18.92 7.94 9.71
C SER A 164 17.88 6.92 10.17
N LYS A 165 18.31 5.96 10.99
CA LYS A 165 17.40 4.97 11.62
C LYS A 165 16.30 5.61 12.49
N THR A 166 16.45 6.86 12.92
CA THR A 166 15.46 7.60 13.72
C THR A 166 14.76 8.70 12.92
N GLY A 167 15.07 8.85 11.61
CA GLY A 167 14.40 9.79 10.71
C GLY A 167 15.06 11.16 10.61
N GLU A 168 16.26 11.32 11.13
CA GLU A 168 17.07 12.54 10.98
C GLU A 168 17.69 12.59 9.57
N ARG A 169 18.03 13.80 9.10
CA ARG A 169 18.67 13.98 7.80
C ARG A 169 20.03 13.30 7.75
N LEU A 170 20.27 12.49 6.72
CA LEU A 170 21.60 11.97 6.38
C LEU A 170 22.01 12.42 4.97
N ASP A 171 23.15 13.10 4.88
CA ASP A 171 23.77 13.52 3.62
C ASP A 171 24.95 12.61 3.25
N SER A 172 24.73 11.30 3.42
CA SER A 172 25.71 10.25 3.11
C SER A 172 24.96 8.98 2.70
N PRO A 173 25.55 8.13 1.83
CA PRO A 173 24.97 6.86 1.50
C PRO A 173 24.81 5.98 2.74
N HIS A 174 23.74 5.17 2.74
CA HIS A 174 23.53 4.16 3.76
C HIS A 174 24.58 3.05 3.58
N GLY A 175 25.58 3.03 4.44
CA GLY A 175 26.75 2.16 4.28
C GLY A 175 26.49 0.72 4.75
N PRO A 176 27.22 -0.28 4.22
CA PRO A 176 27.07 -1.69 4.61
C PRO A 176 27.21 -1.97 6.12
N GLY A 177 27.93 -1.10 6.85
CA GLY A 177 28.14 -1.21 8.30
C GLY A 177 27.11 -0.49 9.17
N GLN A 178 26.11 0.18 8.60
CA GLN A 178 25.13 0.98 9.36
C GLN A 178 23.89 0.17 9.80
N GLY A 179 23.84 -1.12 9.47
CA GLY A 179 22.68 -1.99 9.72
C GLY A 179 21.50 -1.62 8.84
N MET A 180 20.47 -2.46 8.79
CA MET A 180 19.26 -2.15 8.03
C MET A 180 18.43 -1.06 8.72
N THR A 181 17.84 -0.14 7.95
CA THR A 181 16.75 0.71 8.45
C THR A 181 15.41 0.24 7.88
N LEU A 182 14.33 0.43 8.63
CA LEU A 182 12.98 0.11 8.20
C LEU A 182 12.07 1.31 8.47
N CYS A 183 11.22 1.66 7.50
CA CYS A 183 10.22 2.70 7.70
C CYS A 183 8.86 2.32 7.14
N ASN A 184 7.80 2.67 7.88
CA ASN A 184 6.43 2.67 7.39
C ASN A 184 6.11 4.01 6.72
N LYS A 185 5.29 3.94 5.68
CA LYS A 185 4.81 5.08 4.90
C LYS A 185 3.28 5.05 4.82
N THR A 186 2.71 6.19 4.45
CA THR A 186 1.28 6.39 4.16
C THR A 186 1.15 7.41 3.03
N ASP A 187 -0.06 7.77 2.61
CA ASP A 187 -0.31 8.79 1.59
C ASP A 187 -0.09 10.24 2.10
N ALA A 188 0.69 10.38 3.16
CA ALA A 188 1.07 11.63 3.78
C ALA A 188 2.60 11.77 3.81
N THR A 189 3.07 12.98 4.09
CA THR A 189 4.50 13.31 4.06
C THR A 189 5.32 12.77 5.23
N MET A 190 4.67 12.13 6.20
CA MET A 190 5.31 11.56 7.39
C MET A 190 5.59 10.07 7.24
N MET A 191 6.68 9.62 7.84
CA MET A 191 7.10 8.22 7.88
C MET A 191 7.41 7.83 9.32
N GLN A 192 7.12 6.58 9.69
CA GLN A 192 7.42 6.03 11.01
C GLN A 192 8.64 5.11 10.88
N MET A 193 9.72 5.40 11.60
CA MET A 193 10.92 4.58 11.58
C MET A 193 10.81 3.46 12.59
N LEU A 194 11.23 2.26 12.22
CA LEU A 194 11.16 1.06 13.04
C LEU A 194 12.54 0.43 13.22
N ASP A 195 12.75 -0.18 14.38
CA ASP A 195 13.81 -1.15 14.56
C ASP A 195 13.49 -2.42 13.74
N PRO A 196 14.38 -2.90 12.86
CA PRO A 196 14.07 -3.98 11.93
C PRO A 196 13.87 -5.36 12.56
N GLU A 197 14.37 -5.57 13.79
CA GLU A 197 14.30 -6.87 14.47
C GLU A 197 13.12 -6.91 15.44
N SER A 198 13.05 -5.95 16.35
CA SER A 198 12.01 -5.82 17.37
C SER A 198 10.72 -5.17 16.87
N LEU A 199 10.76 -4.51 15.70
CA LEU A 199 9.66 -3.74 15.10
C LEU A 199 9.19 -2.54 15.94
N GLU A 200 9.97 -2.15 16.94
CA GLU A 200 9.64 -1.01 17.80
C GLU A 200 9.71 0.31 17.01
N PRO A 201 8.71 1.21 17.15
CA PRO A 201 8.82 2.56 16.61
C PRO A 201 9.95 3.35 17.28
N VAL A 202 10.96 3.73 16.50
CA VAL A 202 12.18 4.41 16.99
C VAL A 202 12.31 5.86 16.53
N GLY A 203 11.46 6.31 15.60
CA GLY A 203 11.55 7.68 15.08
C GLY A 203 10.39 8.09 14.17
N ILE A 204 10.35 9.37 13.84
CA ILE A 204 9.41 9.96 12.87
C ILE A 204 10.21 10.79 11.89
N ALA A 205 10.07 10.48 10.61
CA ALA A 205 10.64 11.26 9.51
C ALA A 205 9.54 12.06 8.80
N ARG A 206 9.94 13.16 8.16
CA ARG A 206 9.06 13.99 7.31
C ARG A 206 9.79 14.32 6.02
N GLN A 207 9.05 14.49 4.93
CA GLN A 207 9.66 14.89 3.66
C GLN A 207 10.35 16.27 3.72
N THR A 208 9.92 17.17 4.61
CA THR A 208 10.61 18.45 4.85
C THR A 208 12.03 18.28 5.38
N THR A 209 12.31 17.17 6.08
CA THR A 209 13.67 16.80 6.49
C THR A 209 14.52 16.41 5.27
N LEU A 210 13.92 15.82 4.23
CA LEU A 210 14.62 15.49 2.99
C LEU A 210 14.94 16.74 2.16
N HIS A 211 14.01 17.68 2.09
CA HIS A 211 14.17 18.92 1.35
C HIS A 211 13.16 19.98 1.83
N PRO A 212 13.58 21.23 2.07
CA PRO A 212 12.71 22.27 2.65
C PRO A 212 11.48 22.62 1.79
N GLU A 213 11.57 22.43 0.47
CA GLU A 213 10.43 22.65 -0.42
C GLU A 213 9.36 21.54 -0.39
N LEU A 214 9.63 20.37 0.18
CA LEU A 214 8.64 19.29 0.28
C LEU A 214 7.64 19.53 1.42
N LYS A 215 7.10 20.75 1.45
CA LYS A 215 6.04 21.19 2.34
C LYS A 215 4.68 20.77 1.76
N GLY A 216 3.76 20.36 2.62
CA GLY A 216 2.47 19.82 2.22
C GLY A 216 2.07 18.62 3.06
N LEU A 217 0.85 18.14 2.85
CA LEU A 217 0.30 17.03 3.63
C LEU A 217 0.18 15.74 2.83
N GLY A 218 0.11 15.80 1.50
CA GLY A 218 -0.08 14.63 0.64
C GLY A 218 1.21 14.09 0.03
N SER A 219 1.28 12.77 -0.14
CA SER A 219 2.31 12.06 -0.90
C SER A 219 1.76 10.69 -1.32
N GLY A 220 2.49 9.92 -2.13
CA GLY A 220 2.11 8.53 -2.41
C GLY A 220 2.72 7.60 -1.37
N ALA A 221 1.96 6.63 -0.86
CA ALA A 221 2.53 5.55 -0.06
C ALA A 221 3.52 4.71 -0.88
N HIS A 222 3.28 4.54 -2.19
CA HIS A 222 4.13 3.77 -3.10
C HIS A 222 5.23 4.61 -3.74
N ALA A 223 6.17 5.09 -2.94
CA ALA A 223 7.45 5.58 -3.47
C ALA A 223 8.15 4.47 -4.27
N GLN A 224 8.65 4.80 -5.46
CA GLN A 224 9.31 3.84 -6.36
C GLN A 224 10.82 3.87 -6.18
N SER A 225 11.47 2.71 -6.19
CA SER A 225 12.93 2.60 -6.17
C SER A 225 13.43 2.14 -7.53
N ASP A 226 14.41 2.85 -8.09
CA ASP A 226 15.05 2.44 -9.33
C ASP A 226 15.87 1.16 -9.09
N PRO A 227 15.63 0.08 -9.86
CA PRO A 227 16.25 -1.22 -9.58
C PRO A 227 17.76 -1.24 -9.85
N ASN A 228 18.31 -0.28 -10.60
CA ASN A 228 19.73 -0.23 -10.95
C ASN A 228 20.53 0.65 -9.97
N THR A 229 19.94 1.77 -9.55
CA THR A 229 20.62 2.78 -8.72
C THR A 229 20.17 2.77 -7.26
N GLY A 230 19.00 2.19 -6.97
CA GLY A 230 18.31 2.26 -5.69
C GLY A 230 17.70 3.64 -5.38
N HIS A 231 17.88 4.65 -6.25
CA HIS A 231 17.33 5.99 -6.03
C HIS A 231 15.81 5.92 -5.85
N VAL A 232 15.30 6.69 -4.89
CA VAL A 232 13.86 6.69 -4.56
C VAL A 232 13.16 7.88 -5.18
N PHE A 233 12.01 7.64 -5.80
CA PHE A 233 11.18 8.62 -6.48
C PHE A 233 9.77 8.67 -5.87
N ASN A 234 9.26 9.88 -5.63
CA ASN A 234 7.89 10.09 -5.17
C ASN A 234 7.45 11.52 -5.52
N TYR A 235 6.24 11.88 -5.12
CA TYR A 235 5.73 13.25 -5.19
C TYR A 235 5.35 13.78 -3.81
N ASN A 236 5.30 15.10 -3.70
CA ASN A 236 4.78 15.83 -2.55
C ASN A 236 3.65 16.75 -3.03
N LEU A 237 2.51 16.75 -2.35
CA LEU A 237 1.34 17.58 -2.66
C LEU A 237 1.11 18.61 -1.55
N ASP A 238 1.09 19.87 -1.98
CA ASP A 238 0.79 21.03 -1.17
C ASP A 238 -0.55 21.63 -1.61
N PHE A 239 -1.47 21.79 -0.64
CA PHE A 239 -2.86 22.22 -0.83
C PHE A 239 -3.03 23.76 -0.78
N ASP A 240 -1.97 24.52 -1.03
CA ASP A 240 -2.02 25.98 -1.09
C ASP A 240 -3.00 26.48 -2.19
N ARG A 241 -3.26 27.79 -2.27
CA ARG A 241 -4.27 28.41 -3.18
C ARG A 241 -4.17 27.94 -4.63
N SER A 242 -2.99 27.53 -5.08
CA SER A 242 -2.76 26.81 -6.32
C SER A 242 -2.04 25.50 -5.99
N PRO A 243 -2.75 24.35 -5.92
CA PRO A 243 -2.13 23.11 -5.50
C PRO A 243 -0.97 22.73 -6.40
N ILE A 244 0.09 22.20 -5.78
CA ILE A 244 1.36 21.94 -6.46
C ILE A 244 1.87 20.55 -6.09
N TYR A 245 2.17 19.78 -7.13
CA TYR A 245 2.87 18.50 -7.04
C TYR A 245 4.36 18.75 -7.28
N ARG A 246 5.20 18.35 -6.33
CA ARG A 246 6.66 18.37 -6.46
C ARG A 246 7.14 16.95 -6.63
N ILE A 247 7.54 16.59 -7.85
CA ILE A 247 8.16 15.29 -8.14
C ILE A 247 9.60 15.36 -7.69
N PHE A 248 10.06 14.39 -6.91
CA PHE A 248 11.40 14.41 -6.35
C PHE A 248 12.09 13.05 -6.43
N ARG A 249 13.43 13.11 -6.44
CA ARG A 249 14.34 11.97 -6.30
C ARG A 249 15.11 12.12 -5.00
N VAL A 250 15.35 11.03 -4.29
CA VAL A 250 16.34 10.93 -3.21
C VAL A 250 17.45 9.98 -3.64
N SER A 251 18.68 10.49 -3.69
CA SER A 251 19.85 9.74 -4.10
C SER A 251 20.31 8.78 -3.00
N THR A 252 20.45 7.50 -3.32
CA THR A 252 21.08 6.49 -2.45
C THR A 252 22.56 6.73 -2.25
N SER A 253 23.26 7.30 -3.24
CA SER A 253 24.72 7.49 -3.19
C SER A 253 25.14 8.70 -2.35
N SER A 254 24.25 9.67 -2.12
CA SER A 254 24.57 10.91 -1.40
C SER A 254 23.54 11.32 -0.35
N GLY A 255 22.39 10.68 -0.28
CA GLY A 255 21.25 11.14 0.52
C GLY A 255 20.59 12.42 -0.01
N LYS A 256 21.14 13.05 -1.05
CA LYS A 256 20.64 14.32 -1.61
C LYS A 256 19.25 14.14 -2.22
N THR A 257 18.36 15.08 -1.91
CA THR A 257 17.03 15.16 -2.51
C THR A 257 17.01 16.25 -3.58
N SER A 258 16.52 15.92 -4.78
CA SER A 258 16.39 16.87 -5.89
C SER A 258 14.93 16.94 -6.36
N ILE A 259 14.41 18.16 -6.55
CA ILE A 259 13.08 18.39 -7.14
C ILE A 259 13.22 18.30 -8.66
N LEU A 260 12.57 17.29 -9.27
CA LEU A 260 12.62 17.02 -10.71
C LEU A 260 11.63 17.91 -11.48
N ALA A 261 10.43 18.12 -10.92
CA ALA A 261 9.40 18.96 -11.54
C ALA A 261 8.47 19.55 -10.48
N LYS A 262 7.92 20.73 -10.81
CA LYS A 262 6.87 21.40 -10.05
C LYS A 262 5.65 21.58 -10.96
N ILE A 263 4.53 20.97 -10.60
CA ILE A 263 3.35 20.86 -11.45
C ILE A 263 2.15 21.44 -10.71
N HIS A 264 1.58 22.53 -11.23
CA HIS A 264 0.32 23.06 -10.73
C HIS A 264 -0.84 22.33 -11.41
N HIS A 265 -1.71 21.72 -10.61
CA HIS A 265 -2.90 21.01 -11.08
C HIS A 265 -3.92 20.87 -9.95
N SER A 266 -5.16 20.50 -10.26
CA SER A 266 -6.16 20.12 -9.26
C SER A 266 -5.59 19.09 -8.28
N ALA A 267 -5.76 19.33 -6.98
CA ALA A 267 -5.37 18.40 -5.93
C ALA A 267 -6.25 17.14 -6.00
N ALA A 268 -5.63 15.97 -6.06
CA ALA A 268 -6.30 14.68 -6.11
C ALA A 268 -5.65 13.70 -5.13
N TYR A 269 -6.42 12.72 -4.68
CA TYR A 269 -5.91 11.60 -3.89
C TYR A 269 -5.20 10.61 -4.81
N LEU A 270 -3.87 10.65 -4.80
CA LEU A 270 -3.01 9.71 -5.51
C LEU A 270 -2.30 8.82 -4.49
N HIS A 271 -2.12 7.55 -4.86
CA HIS A 271 -1.58 6.54 -3.95
C HIS A 271 -0.24 5.99 -4.44
N SER A 272 -0.02 6.00 -5.76
CA SER A 272 1.17 5.49 -6.42
C SER A 272 1.55 6.33 -7.65
N LEU A 273 2.73 6.05 -8.20
CA LEU A 273 3.28 6.66 -9.41
C LEU A 273 4.09 5.60 -10.18
N PHE A 274 4.33 5.85 -11.47
CA PHE A 274 5.10 4.95 -12.31
C PHE A 274 6.56 5.37 -12.42
N LEU A 275 7.41 4.37 -12.66
CA LEU A 275 8.82 4.54 -12.96
C LEU A 275 9.17 3.70 -14.19
N THR A 276 9.88 4.28 -15.16
CA THR A 276 10.48 3.59 -16.30
C THR A 276 12.00 3.68 -16.23
N GLU A 277 12.71 3.19 -17.25
CA GLU A 277 14.16 3.32 -17.32
C GLU A 277 14.61 4.79 -17.29
N ASN A 278 13.87 5.72 -17.87
CA ASN A 278 14.29 7.12 -18.01
C ASN A 278 13.32 8.14 -17.40
N TYR A 279 12.11 7.73 -17.03
CA TYR A 279 11.03 8.64 -16.66
C TYR A 279 10.34 8.29 -15.35
N VAL A 280 9.87 9.32 -14.67
CA VAL A 280 8.83 9.22 -13.64
C VAL A 280 7.53 9.66 -14.29
N VAL A 281 6.44 8.90 -14.12
CA VAL A 281 5.12 9.31 -14.62
C VAL A 281 4.15 9.48 -13.46
N LEU A 282 3.61 10.69 -13.32
CA LEU A 282 2.53 10.98 -12.39
C LEU A 282 1.22 11.07 -13.17
N CYS A 283 0.27 10.17 -12.87
CA CYS A 283 -1.10 10.29 -13.36
C CYS A 283 -1.97 10.94 -12.28
N VAL A 284 -2.53 12.11 -12.58
CA VAL A 284 -3.57 12.72 -11.76
C VAL A 284 -4.92 12.17 -12.22
N TRP A 285 -5.37 11.09 -11.58
CA TRP A 285 -6.68 10.48 -11.78
C TRP A 285 -7.77 11.19 -10.94
N ASN A 286 -9.03 10.87 -11.19
CA ASN A 286 -10.17 11.77 -10.98
C ASN A 286 -10.74 11.79 -9.55
N SER A 287 -9.91 11.62 -8.53
CA SER A 287 -10.24 11.66 -7.10
C SER A 287 -9.96 13.04 -6.48
N PHE A 288 -10.59 14.09 -7.00
CA PHE A 288 -10.22 15.47 -6.66
C PHE A 288 -10.69 15.90 -5.28
N TYR A 289 -9.86 16.66 -4.56
CA TYR A 289 -10.23 17.27 -3.30
C TYR A 289 -11.11 18.52 -3.53
N LYS A 290 -12.26 18.54 -2.86
CA LYS A 290 -13.22 19.64 -2.87
C LYS A 290 -12.58 20.91 -2.30
N ALA A 291 -12.96 22.07 -2.84
CA ALA A 291 -12.43 23.38 -2.43
C ALA A 291 -10.89 23.44 -2.35
N GLY A 292 -10.19 22.74 -3.26
CA GLY A 292 -8.73 22.72 -3.31
C GLY A 292 -8.05 22.05 -2.10
N GLY A 293 -8.78 21.24 -1.33
CA GLY A 293 -8.27 20.58 -0.11
C GLY A 293 -8.64 21.27 1.19
N ALA A 294 -9.18 22.49 1.17
CA ALA A 294 -9.62 23.17 2.39
C ALA A 294 -10.76 22.40 3.10
N SER A 295 -11.51 21.57 2.37
CA SER A 295 -12.56 20.69 2.89
C SER A 295 -12.08 19.64 3.87
N ILE A 296 -10.80 19.25 3.81
CA ILE A 296 -10.18 18.35 4.78
C ILE A 296 -10.32 18.92 6.19
N LEU A 297 -10.16 20.25 6.36
CA LEU A 297 -10.30 20.93 7.64
C LEU A 297 -11.74 20.91 8.18
N TRP A 298 -12.75 20.99 7.30
CA TRP A 298 -14.17 20.99 7.68
C TRP A 298 -14.68 19.60 8.03
N HIS A 299 -14.34 18.59 7.23
CA HIS A 299 -14.80 17.22 7.40
C HIS A 299 -13.99 16.45 8.44
N ARG A 300 -12.73 16.83 8.64
CA ARG A 300 -11.74 16.10 9.47
C ARG A 300 -11.51 14.64 9.04
N ASN A 301 -11.91 14.30 7.81
CA ASN A 301 -11.56 13.07 7.14
C ASN A 301 -11.31 13.34 5.64
N LEU A 302 -10.52 12.48 4.99
CA LEU A 302 -10.11 12.65 3.60
C LEU A 302 -11.21 12.26 2.61
N LEU A 303 -11.95 11.17 2.87
CA LEU A 303 -12.95 10.63 1.94
C LEU A 303 -14.09 11.62 1.69
N ASP A 304 -14.65 12.21 2.75
CA ASP A 304 -15.67 13.25 2.63
C ASP A 304 -15.11 14.55 2.03
N ALA A 305 -13.79 14.72 1.99
CA ALA A 305 -13.14 15.88 1.40
C ALA A 305 -12.85 15.71 -0.10
N MET A 306 -12.96 14.50 -0.66
CA MET A 306 -12.76 14.20 -2.08
C MET A 306 -14.07 13.94 -2.82
N ALA A 307 -14.01 13.96 -4.16
CA ALA A 307 -15.11 13.61 -5.04
C ALA A 307 -14.57 13.06 -6.37
N TYR A 308 -15.30 12.10 -6.93
CA TYR A 308 -15.06 11.66 -8.30
C TYR A 308 -15.63 12.69 -9.28
N ASP A 309 -14.83 13.12 -10.26
CA ASP A 309 -15.29 14.04 -11.31
C ASP A 309 -14.92 13.50 -12.69
N SER A 310 -15.88 12.84 -13.35
CA SER A 310 -15.71 12.31 -14.71
C SER A 310 -15.80 13.37 -15.81
N THR A 311 -16.09 14.63 -15.49
CA THR A 311 -16.17 15.71 -16.49
C THR A 311 -14.79 16.25 -16.87
N GLN A 312 -13.79 16.00 -16.02
CA GLN A 312 -12.38 16.28 -16.29
C GLN A 312 -11.68 15.02 -16.79
N PRO A 313 -10.67 15.13 -17.67
CA PRO A 313 -9.85 13.98 -18.04
C PRO A 313 -8.85 13.63 -16.92
N ALA A 314 -8.43 12.36 -16.86
CA ALA A 314 -7.21 12.01 -16.13
C ALA A 314 -6.00 12.61 -16.87
N THR A 315 -5.03 13.14 -16.13
CA THR A 315 -3.88 13.84 -16.72
C THR A 315 -2.56 13.17 -16.36
N TRP A 316 -1.78 12.80 -17.36
CA TRP A 316 -0.51 12.10 -17.22
C TRP A 316 0.65 13.05 -17.46
N PHE A 317 1.56 13.15 -16.50
CA PHE A 317 2.77 13.96 -16.58
C PHE A 317 3.97 13.04 -16.68
N VAL A 318 4.81 13.23 -17.70
CA VAL A 318 6.06 12.47 -17.87
C VAL A 318 7.23 13.39 -17.53
N ILE A 319 8.06 12.97 -16.57
CA ILE A 319 9.16 13.73 -16.00
C ILE A 319 10.46 12.97 -16.27
N ASP A 320 11.49 13.65 -16.76
CA ASP A 320 12.85 13.09 -16.84
C ASP A 320 13.33 12.73 -15.43
N LYS A 321 13.71 11.47 -15.20
CA LYS A 321 14.08 11.00 -13.86
C LYS A 321 15.39 11.63 -13.35
N ARG A 322 16.20 12.19 -14.24
CA ARG A 322 17.46 12.85 -13.86
C ARG A 322 17.16 14.24 -13.29
N PRO A 323 17.89 14.67 -12.26
CA PRO A 323 17.83 16.04 -11.78
C PRO A 323 18.54 16.99 -12.75
N ALA A 324 18.26 18.29 -12.62
CA ALA A 324 18.78 19.31 -13.54
C ALA A 324 20.32 19.34 -13.58
N GLU A 325 20.98 19.12 -12.44
CA GLU A 325 22.44 19.03 -12.33
C GLU A 325 23.06 17.83 -13.08
N GLU A 326 22.26 16.81 -13.40
CA GLU A 326 22.64 15.63 -14.19
C GLU A 326 22.10 15.70 -15.64
N GLY A 327 21.71 16.90 -16.10
CA GLY A 327 21.15 17.13 -17.43
C GLY A 327 19.67 16.75 -17.59
N GLY A 328 18.95 16.62 -16.47
CA GLY A 328 17.52 16.36 -16.43
C GLY A 328 16.69 17.49 -17.02
N ARG A 329 15.69 17.13 -17.83
CA ARG A 329 14.82 18.10 -18.53
C ARG A 329 13.57 18.51 -17.75
N GLY A 330 13.34 17.94 -16.56
CA GLY A 330 12.13 18.16 -15.78
C GLY A 330 10.89 17.58 -16.45
N LEU A 331 9.77 18.30 -16.45
CA LEU A 331 8.53 17.88 -17.12
C LEU A 331 8.73 17.89 -18.65
N ILE A 332 8.64 16.72 -19.28
CA ILE A 332 8.88 16.57 -20.73
C ILE A 332 7.61 16.44 -21.57
N ALA A 333 6.54 15.88 -21.03
CA ALA A 333 5.29 15.66 -21.77
C ALA A 333 4.05 15.65 -20.87
N ARG A 334 2.90 15.89 -21.48
CA ARG A 334 1.57 15.80 -20.86
C ARG A 334 0.59 15.08 -21.78
N TYR A 335 -0.15 14.12 -21.22
CA TYR A 335 -1.22 13.41 -21.92
C TYR A 335 -2.52 13.49 -21.13
N THR A 336 -3.64 13.25 -21.80
CA THR A 336 -4.94 13.02 -21.17
C THR A 336 -5.49 11.65 -21.52
N SER A 337 -6.38 11.12 -20.68
CA SER A 337 -7.23 9.97 -21.01
C SER A 337 -8.62 10.18 -20.42
N ASP A 338 -9.53 9.25 -20.70
CA ASP A 338 -10.80 9.16 -20.00
C ASP A 338 -10.60 9.07 -18.48
N ALA A 339 -11.60 9.54 -17.75
CA ALA A 339 -11.59 9.57 -16.29
C ALA A 339 -11.60 8.15 -15.70
N PHE A 340 -10.83 7.98 -14.63
CA PHE A 340 -10.82 6.78 -13.81
C PHE A 340 -10.31 7.11 -12.41
N PHE A 341 -10.36 6.13 -11.51
CA PHE A 341 -9.69 6.16 -10.21
C PHE A 341 -8.74 4.97 -10.10
N ALA A 342 -7.62 5.11 -9.39
CA ALA A 342 -6.71 4.00 -9.14
C ALA A 342 -6.03 4.14 -7.78
N PHE A 343 -5.67 3.00 -7.19
CA PHE A 343 -4.68 2.96 -6.11
C PHE A 343 -3.31 2.61 -6.67
N HIS A 344 -3.22 1.47 -7.37
CA HIS A 344 -1.96 0.83 -7.68
C HIS A 344 -1.61 0.89 -9.16
N THR A 345 -0.48 1.52 -9.46
CA THR A 345 0.31 1.21 -10.63
C THR A 345 0.88 -0.22 -10.51
N ILE A 346 0.91 -0.97 -11.60
CA ILE A 346 1.51 -2.30 -11.67
C ILE A 346 2.98 -2.17 -12.09
N ASN A 347 3.23 -1.61 -13.28
CA ASN A 347 4.57 -1.37 -13.81
C ASN A 347 4.51 -0.34 -14.95
N ALA A 348 5.65 0.21 -15.33
CA ALA A 348 5.78 0.93 -16.60
C ALA A 348 7.15 0.67 -17.23
N TYR A 349 7.21 0.73 -18.55
CA TYR A 349 8.45 0.48 -19.30
C TYR A 349 8.45 1.21 -20.63
N GLU A 350 9.62 1.30 -21.25
CA GLU A 350 9.83 1.96 -22.53
C GLU A 350 9.96 0.93 -23.65
N GLU A 351 9.32 1.20 -24.79
CA GLU A 351 9.48 0.42 -26.03
C GLU A 351 9.80 1.37 -27.19
N PRO A 352 10.49 0.93 -28.26
CA PRO A 352 10.64 1.74 -29.47
C PRO A 352 9.27 2.18 -29.99
N SER A 353 9.14 3.47 -30.32
CA SER A 353 7.87 4.00 -30.83
C SER A 353 7.56 3.42 -32.20
N SER A 354 6.33 2.96 -32.39
CA SER A 354 5.84 2.51 -33.69
C SER A 354 5.46 3.65 -34.63
N THR A 355 5.33 4.87 -34.09
CA THR A 355 4.80 6.05 -34.82
C THR A 355 5.81 7.17 -35.00
N SER A 356 6.98 7.10 -34.35
CA SER A 356 8.02 8.13 -34.41
C SER A 356 9.41 7.50 -34.33
N GLU A 357 10.07 7.41 -35.49
CA GLU A 357 11.40 6.80 -35.61
C GLU A 357 12.42 7.48 -34.68
N GLY A 358 13.24 6.66 -34.00
CA GLY A 358 14.26 7.14 -33.06
C GLY A 358 13.73 7.62 -31.70
N THR A 359 12.44 7.41 -31.41
CA THR A 359 11.83 7.73 -30.11
C THR A 359 11.28 6.47 -29.41
N VAL A 360 10.84 6.63 -28.17
CA VAL A 360 10.22 5.56 -27.36
C VAL A 360 8.77 5.89 -27.05
N ASP A 361 7.93 4.88 -26.87
CA ASP A 361 6.64 5.01 -26.21
C ASP A 361 6.76 4.47 -24.77
N ILE A 362 6.00 5.04 -23.84
CA ILE A 362 5.88 4.49 -22.49
C ILE A 362 4.64 3.61 -22.43
N VAL A 363 4.78 2.38 -21.94
CA VAL A 363 3.66 1.50 -21.60
C VAL A 363 3.48 1.53 -20.08
N ALA A 364 2.26 1.75 -19.61
CA ALA A 364 1.91 1.87 -18.20
C ALA A 364 0.71 0.98 -17.86
N ASP A 365 0.93 0.04 -16.93
CA ASP A 365 -0.04 -0.96 -16.49
C ASP A 365 -0.56 -0.60 -15.09
N LEU A 366 -1.88 -0.58 -14.86
CA LEU A 366 -2.47 -0.26 -13.54
C LEU A 366 -3.78 -1.01 -13.26
N ALA A 367 -4.19 -1.02 -11.98
CA ALA A 367 -5.52 -1.43 -11.55
C ALA A 367 -6.44 -0.21 -11.45
N ALA A 368 -7.46 -0.12 -12.32
CA ALA A 368 -8.32 1.05 -12.47
C ALA A 368 -9.78 0.76 -12.10
N PHE A 369 -10.42 1.69 -11.39
CA PHE A 369 -11.84 1.72 -11.09
C PHE A 369 -12.55 2.79 -11.93
N ASP A 370 -13.82 2.56 -12.23
CA ASP A 370 -14.65 3.51 -12.98
C ASP A 370 -15.10 4.71 -12.14
N ASN A 371 -15.02 4.58 -10.81
CA ASN A 371 -15.38 5.59 -9.84
C ASN A 371 -14.68 5.29 -8.48
N MET A 372 -15.14 5.92 -7.40
CA MET A 372 -14.57 5.79 -6.07
C MET A 372 -15.39 4.92 -5.11
N ASP A 373 -16.37 4.15 -5.59
CA ASP A 373 -17.27 3.34 -4.75
C ASP A 373 -16.50 2.34 -3.87
N VAL A 374 -15.33 1.87 -4.33
CA VAL A 374 -14.45 0.99 -3.56
C VAL A 374 -14.03 1.59 -2.21
N LEU A 375 -13.87 2.92 -2.12
CA LEU A 375 -13.56 3.59 -0.86
C LEU A 375 -14.74 3.55 0.11
N GLU A 376 -15.97 3.69 -0.38
CA GLU A 376 -17.17 3.51 0.44
C GLU A 376 -17.38 2.03 0.84
N HIS A 377 -16.98 1.08 -0.02
CA HIS A 377 -17.01 -0.34 0.33
C HIS A 377 -16.06 -0.67 1.48
N PHE A 378 -14.96 0.07 1.65
CA PHE A 378 -13.99 -0.15 2.71
C PHE A 378 -14.41 0.30 4.12
N TYR A 379 -15.64 0.81 4.29
CA TYR A 379 -16.23 0.88 5.63
C TYR A 379 -16.39 -0.54 6.23
N LEU A 380 -15.92 -0.73 7.47
CA LEU A 380 -15.83 -2.05 8.11
C LEU A 380 -17.20 -2.74 8.25
N ASP A 381 -18.28 -1.98 8.37
CA ASP A 381 -19.64 -2.52 8.37
C ASP A 381 -20.02 -3.27 7.07
N ASN A 382 -19.32 -2.99 5.96
CA ASN A 382 -19.50 -3.65 4.67
C ASN A 382 -18.55 -4.83 4.48
N LEU A 383 -17.40 -4.83 5.19
CA LEU A 383 -16.34 -5.82 5.05
C LEU A 383 -16.40 -6.95 6.08
N VAL A 384 -16.85 -6.67 7.30
CA VAL A 384 -16.90 -7.68 8.36
C VAL A 384 -18.07 -8.64 8.08
N SER A 385 -17.72 -9.91 7.93
CA SER A 385 -18.62 -10.99 7.48
C SER A 385 -19.82 -11.27 8.38
N ASP A 386 -19.76 -10.94 9.67
CA ASP A 386 -20.88 -11.07 10.62
C ASP A 386 -21.63 -9.75 10.87
N SER A 387 -21.31 -8.70 10.11
CA SER A 387 -22.02 -7.42 10.18
C SER A 387 -23.47 -7.59 9.71
N PRO A 388 -24.47 -7.07 10.44
CA PRO A 388 -25.87 -7.11 10.02
C PRO A 388 -26.15 -6.42 8.66
N LYS A 389 -25.25 -5.54 8.21
CA LYS A 389 -25.39 -4.79 6.96
C LYS A 389 -24.80 -5.50 5.73
N VAL A 390 -24.04 -6.56 5.95
CA VAL A 390 -23.13 -7.13 4.96
C VAL A 390 -23.83 -7.65 3.69
N HIS A 391 -25.02 -8.25 3.85
CA HIS A 391 -25.80 -8.74 2.71
C HIS A 391 -26.32 -7.57 1.85
N ALA A 392 -26.87 -6.53 2.49
CA ALA A 392 -27.40 -5.38 1.78
C ALA A 392 -26.29 -4.56 1.08
N SER A 393 -25.13 -4.39 1.73
CA SER A 393 -24.00 -3.65 1.18
C SER A 393 -23.40 -4.33 -0.05
N ASN A 394 -23.09 -5.63 0.03
CA ASN A 394 -22.49 -6.38 -1.08
C ASN A 394 -23.42 -6.45 -2.31
N HIS A 395 -24.74 -6.46 -2.11
CA HIS A 395 -25.68 -6.34 -3.23
C HIS A 395 -25.71 -4.94 -3.86
N SER A 396 -25.48 -3.89 -3.08
CA SER A 396 -25.66 -2.49 -3.52
C SER A 396 -24.50 -1.96 -4.35
N PHE A 397 -23.26 -2.40 -4.07
CA PHE A 397 -22.07 -1.92 -4.79
C PHE A 397 -21.85 -2.61 -6.16
N GLY A 398 -22.31 -3.85 -6.33
CA GLY A 398 -22.17 -4.56 -7.60
C GLY A 398 -20.70 -4.67 -8.07
N SER A 399 -20.45 -4.40 -9.35
CA SER A 399 -19.11 -4.51 -9.95
C SER A 399 -18.28 -3.21 -9.89
N THR A 400 -18.80 -2.10 -9.37
CA THR A 400 -18.06 -0.82 -9.34
C THR A 400 -16.88 -0.83 -8.36
N ILE A 401 -16.94 -1.70 -7.35
CA ILE A 401 -15.88 -1.93 -6.35
C ILE A 401 -14.78 -2.87 -6.83
N ARG A 402 -14.89 -3.39 -8.05
CA ARG A 402 -13.85 -4.22 -8.68
C ARG A 402 -13.09 -3.38 -9.69
N PRO A 403 -11.75 -3.43 -9.70
CA PRO A 403 -10.98 -2.70 -10.69
C PRO A 403 -11.10 -3.38 -12.06
N SER A 404 -10.33 -2.91 -13.02
CA SER A 404 -9.95 -3.60 -14.24
C SER A 404 -8.46 -3.38 -14.42
N TYR A 405 -7.74 -4.41 -14.86
CA TYR A 405 -6.37 -4.24 -15.33
C TYR A 405 -6.42 -3.41 -16.62
N ARG A 406 -5.74 -2.25 -16.64
CA ARG A 406 -5.65 -1.37 -17.81
C ARG A 406 -4.21 -1.15 -18.22
N ARG A 407 -3.95 -1.21 -19.53
CA ARG A 407 -2.69 -0.87 -20.17
C ARG A 407 -2.84 0.40 -20.98
N TYR A 408 -2.07 1.43 -20.66
CA TYR A 408 -1.98 2.67 -21.42
C TYR A 408 -0.66 2.78 -22.16
N ARG A 409 -0.68 3.32 -23.36
CA ARG A 409 0.51 3.74 -24.12
C ARG A 409 0.56 5.26 -24.24
N LEU A 410 1.69 5.85 -23.85
CA LEU A 410 1.98 7.28 -23.97
C LEU A 410 3.01 7.46 -25.10
N PRO A 411 2.59 7.87 -26.30
CA PRO A 411 3.46 7.87 -27.47
C PRO A 411 4.49 9.01 -27.46
N SER A 412 5.74 8.71 -27.75
CA SER A 412 6.83 9.66 -28.04
C SER A 412 6.97 10.84 -27.06
N PRO A 413 7.20 10.61 -25.75
CA PRO A 413 7.20 11.68 -24.75
C PRO A 413 8.35 12.68 -24.93
N SER A 414 9.44 12.31 -25.60
CA SER A 414 10.55 13.21 -25.90
C SER A 414 10.26 14.27 -26.96
N THR A 415 9.26 14.04 -27.82
CA THR A 415 8.84 14.95 -28.90
C THR A 415 7.48 15.58 -28.63
N ALA A 416 6.77 15.12 -27.60
CA ALA A 416 5.46 15.62 -27.18
C ALA A 416 5.56 17.00 -26.49
N ALA A 417 5.98 18.03 -27.24
CA ALA A 417 5.91 19.43 -26.81
C ALA A 417 4.48 20.01 -26.86
N THR A 418 3.47 19.22 -27.20
CA THR A 418 2.18 19.73 -27.70
C THR A 418 1.03 19.43 -26.74
N LYS A 419 0.37 20.52 -26.30
CA LYS A 419 -0.95 20.49 -25.66
C LYS A 419 -1.90 19.57 -26.45
N GLY A 420 -2.46 18.54 -25.81
CA GLY A 420 -3.54 17.71 -26.37
C GLY A 420 -3.18 16.27 -26.74
N ALA A 421 -1.99 15.76 -26.41
CA ALA A 421 -1.65 14.35 -26.60
C ALA A 421 -2.56 13.43 -25.74
N GLN A 422 -2.89 12.24 -26.26
CA GLN A 422 -3.73 11.26 -25.55
C GLN A 422 -2.89 10.08 -25.09
N ALA A 423 -3.13 9.61 -23.86
CA ALA A 423 -2.69 8.30 -23.41
C ALA A 423 -3.68 7.27 -23.97
N ILE A 424 -3.18 6.36 -24.81
CA ILE A 424 -3.98 5.41 -25.57
C ILE A 424 -4.25 4.20 -24.69
N LEU A 425 -5.52 3.90 -24.38
CA LEU A 425 -5.91 2.66 -23.70
C LEU A 425 -5.77 1.49 -24.69
N GLU A 426 -4.76 0.64 -24.49
CA GLU A 426 -4.50 -0.53 -25.35
C GLU A 426 -5.31 -1.76 -24.92
N TYR A 427 -5.55 -1.89 -23.62
CA TYR A 427 -6.24 -3.04 -23.07
C TYR A 427 -6.98 -2.68 -21.78
N THR A 428 -8.15 -3.27 -21.60
CA THR A 428 -8.89 -3.32 -20.33
C THR A 428 -9.37 -4.74 -20.10
N SER A 429 -9.12 -5.30 -18.91
CA SER A 429 -9.65 -6.61 -18.54
C SER A 429 -11.15 -6.54 -18.26
N ASN A 430 -11.80 -7.70 -18.25
CA ASN A 430 -13.10 -7.85 -17.59
C ASN A 430 -12.94 -7.62 -16.07
N LYS A 431 -14.04 -7.26 -15.40
CA LYS A 431 -14.04 -7.03 -13.95
C LYS A 431 -13.95 -8.31 -13.13
N GLU A 432 -14.31 -9.44 -13.72
CA GLU A 432 -14.17 -10.77 -13.14
C GLU A 432 -12.70 -11.21 -13.06
N ASP A 433 -11.89 -10.76 -14.02
CA ASP A 433 -10.45 -11.00 -14.11
C ASP A 433 -9.61 -9.95 -13.37
N ALA A 434 -10.29 -9.03 -12.69
CA ALA A 434 -9.68 -7.93 -11.99
C ALA A 434 -8.94 -8.37 -10.73
N PHE A 435 -7.87 -7.65 -10.43
CA PHE A 435 -7.08 -7.84 -9.23
C PHE A 435 -6.61 -6.51 -8.67
N GLU A 436 -6.36 -6.53 -7.37
CA GLU A 436 -5.77 -5.43 -6.60
C GLU A 436 -4.47 -5.91 -5.93
N LEU A 437 -3.78 -4.97 -5.27
CA LEU A 437 -2.46 -5.19 -4.64
C LEU A 437 -1.50 -5.91 -5.60
N PRO A 438 -1.31 -5.35 -6.82
CA PRO A 438 -0.61 -6.04 -7.87
C PRO A 438 0.90 -6.08 -7.60
N ILE A 439 1.51 -7.21 -7.91
CA ILE A 439 2.95 -7.39 -7.91
C ILE A 439 3.41 -8.05 -9.21
N ILE A 440 4.70 -7.93 -9.48
CA ILE A 440 5.40 -8.59 -10.59
C ILE A 440 6.70 -9.20 -10.07
N ASN A 441 7.42 -9.93 -10.93
CA ASN A 441 8.80 -10.30 -10.62
C ASN A 441 9.64 -9.01 -10.43
N PRO A 442 10.27 -8.79 -9.27
CA PRO A 442 11.00 -7.55 -8.98
C PRO A 442 12.17 -7.29 -9.94
N LYS A 443 12.68 -8.32 -10.64
CA LYS A 443 13.71 -8.16 -11.69
C LYS A 443 13.22 -7.41 -12.94
N LEU A 444 11.91 -7.23 -13.08
CA LEU A 444 11.25 -6.60 -14.23
C LEU A 444 10.61 -5.24 -13.94
N VAL A 445 10.82 -4.69 -12.74
CA VAL A 445 10.49 -3.28 -12.48
C VAL A 445 11.22 -2.42 -13.52
N THR A 446 10.50 -1.45 -14.10
CA THR A 446 10.92 -0.59 -15.23
C THR A 446 11.12 -1.27 -16.59
N LYS A 447 10.90 -2.59 -16.68
CA LYS A 447 11.08 -3.40 -17.90
C LYS A 447 9.78 -4.04 -18.35
N LYS A 448 9.74 -4.45 -19.62
CA LYS A 448 8.62 -5.23 -20.15
C LYS A 448 8.45 -6.52 -19.34
N HIS A 449 7.21 -6.82 -19.00
CA HIS A 449 6.81 -7.98 -18.20
C HIS A 449 5.61 -8.67 -18.85
N ARG A 450 5.38 -9.92 -18.48
CA ARG A 450 4.28 -10.76 -18.92
C ARG A 450 3.37 -11.18 -17.78
N TYR A 451 3.90 -11.49 -16.60
CA TYR A 451 3.13 -12.05 -15.50
C TYR A 451 2.92 -11.04 -14.38
N MET A 452 1.66 -10.90 -13.98
CA MET A 452 1.23 -10.06 -12.87
C MET A 452 0.50 -10.94 -11.86
N TYR A 453 0.58 -10.60 -10.59
CA TYR A 453 -0.08 -11.33 -9.51
C TYR A 453 -0.80 -10.35 -8.60
N GLY A 454 -1.85 -10.79 -7.92
CA GLY A 454 -2.58 -9.94 -6.98
C GLY A 454 -3.66 -10.68 -6.23
N VAL A 455 -4.50 -9.92 -5.53
CA VAL A 455 -5.69 -10.42 -4.81
C VAL A 455 -6.97 -10.11 -5.57
N CYS A 456 -7.98 -10.97 -5.45
CA CYS A 456 -9.30 -10.77 -6.04
C CYS A 456 -10.41 -10.68 -4.99
N ASN A 457 -11.45 -9.93 -5.35
CA ASN A 457 -12.78 -10.01 -4.74
C ASN A 457 -13.74 -10.60 -5.78
N THR A 458 -13.96 -11.92 -5.75
CA THR A 458 -14.89 -12.60 -6.66
C THR A 458 -16.32 -12.62 -6.14
N GLY A 459 -16.56 -12.11 -4.92
CA GLY A 459 -17.87 -12.08 -4.26
C GLY A 459 -18.18 -13.37 -3.49
N LYS A 460 -17.20 -14.26 -3.35
CA LYS A 460 -17.30 -15.43 -2.46
C LYS A 460 -17.22 -15.00 -1.00
N SER A 461 -16.38 -14.00 -0.72
CA SER A 461 -16.31 -13.29 0.56
C SER A 461 -16.81 -11.85 0.45
N THR A 462 -16.71 -11.11 1.54
CA THR A 462 -17.05 -9.68 1.63
C THR A 462 -15.85 -8.77 1.40
N PHE A 463 -14.65 -9.34 1.27
CA PHE A 463 -13.39 -8.61 1.13
C PHE A 463 -12.51 -9.24 0.04
N LEU A 464 -11.56 -10.11 0.39
CA LEU A 464 -10.67 -10.80 -0.54
C LEU A 464 -10.83 -12.32 -0.40
N ASP A 465 -10.89 -13.02 -1.53
CA ASP A 465 -11.18 -14.46 -1.56
C ASP A 465 -10.25 -15.31 -2.43
N GLU A 466 -9.44 -14.70 -3.30
CA GLU A 466 -8.50 -15.44 -4.16
C GLU A 466 -7.18 -14.69 -4.37
N LEU A 467 -6.13 -15.46 -4.68
CA LEU A 467 -4.92 -14.97 -5.32
C LEU A 467 -5.00 -15.28 -6.81
N VAL A 468 -4.51 -14.38 -7.65
CA VAL A 468 -4.52 -14.56 -9.10
C VAL A 468 -3.14 -14.33 -9.70
N LYS A 469 -2.85 -15.06 -10.76
CA LYS A 469 -1.82 -14.79 -11.75
C LYS A 469 -2.50 -14.42 -13.06
N CYS A 470 -2.08 -13.33 -13.67
CA CYS A 470 -2.54 -12.86 -14.97
C CYS A 470 -1.38 -12.87 -15.98
N ASP A 471 -1.61 -13.45 -17.16
CA ASP A 471 -0.70 -13.36 -18.31
C ASP A 471 -1.10 -12.15 -19.18
N ALA A 472 -0.30 -11.10 -19.18
CA ALA A 472 -0.54 -9.87 -19.93
C ALA A 472 -0.44 -10.03 -21.45
N SER A 473 0.03 -11.18 -21.96
CA SER A 473 0.13 -11.46 -23.40
C SER A 473 -1.08 -12.24 -23.91
N THR A 474 -1.57 -13.22 -23.15
CA THR A 474 -2.72 -14.05 -23.53
C THR A 474 -4.02 -13.63 -22.85
N HIS A 475 -3.94 -12.80 -21.81
CA HIS A 475 -5.03 -12.36 -20.96
C HIS A 475 -5.75 -13.49 -20.20
N THR A 476 -5.06 -14.62 -20.00
CA THR A 476 -5.57 -15.75 -19.21
C THR A 476 -5.17 -15.62 -17.75
N THR A 477 -6.01 -16.14 -16.85
CA THR A 477 -5.77 -16.12 -15.41
C THR A 477 -5.63 -17.53 -14.81
N LEU A 478 -4.80 -17.67 -13.78
CA LEU A 478 -4.73 -18.83 -12.89
C LEU A 478 -4.97 -18.35 -11.46
N ARG A 479 -5.70 -19.13 -10.66
CA ARG A 479 -6.18 -18.69 -9.35
C ARG A 479 -5.90 -19.72 -8.26
N TRP A 480 -5.56 -19.23 -7.07
CA TRP A 480 -5.55 -19.99 -5.84
C TRP A 480 -6.68 -19.50 -4.93
N SER A 481 -7.42 -20.43 -4.33
CA SER A 481 -8.46 -20.12 -3.36
C SER A 481 -8.68 -21.29 -2.41
N ARG A 482 -9.08 -21.01 -1.17
CA ARG A 482 -9.55 -22.01 -0.21
C ARG A 482 -10.73 -21.42 0.56
N HIS A 483 -11.84 -22.14 0.62
CA HIS A 483 -13.09 -21.62 1.17
C HIS A 483 -12.94 -21.22 2.65
N GLY A 484 -13.31 -19.98 3.00
CA GLY A 484 -13.16 -19.43 4.35
C GLY A 484 -11.75 -18.90 4.66
N HIS A 485 -10.84 -18.89 3.68
CA HIS A 485 -9.47 -18.41 3.87
C HIS A 485 -9.18 -17.13 3.08
N THR A 486 -9.04 -16.01 3.78
CA THR A 486 -8.73 -14.72 3.13
C THR A 486 -7.22 -14.51 3.03
N ALA A 487 -6.71 -14.43 1.80
CA ALA A 487 -5.31 -14.12 1.50
C ALA A 487 -5.05 -12.61 1.41
N GLY A 488 -3.88 -12.18 1.89
CA GLY A 488 -3.34 -10.84 1.67
C GLY A 488 -2.51 -10.76 0.38
N GLU A 489 -1.97 -9.57 0.11
CA GLU A 489 -1.07 -9.31 -1.02
C GLU A 489 0.02 -10.40 -1.14
N PRO A 490 0.19 -11.00 -2.34
CA PRO A 490 1.31 -11.89 -2.61
C PRO A 490 2.61 -11.10 -2.75
N VAL A 491 3.75 -11.68 -2.37
CA VAL A 491 5.08 -11.12 -2.59
C VAL A 491 5.92 -12.13 -3.38
N PHE A 492 6.40 -11.74 -4.55
CA PHE A 492 7.17 -12.63 -5.43
C PHE A 492 8.63 -12.75 -4.98
N VAL A 493 9.10 -13.98 -4.83
CA VAL A 493 10.49 -14.32 -4.54
C VAL A 493 11.06 -15.11 -5.72
N PRO A 494 11.96 -14.52 -6.52
CA PRO A 494 12.51 -15.20 -7.70
C PRO A 494 13.41 -16.37 -7.29
N ASP A 495 13.28 -17.49 -8.01
CA ASP A 495 14.31 -18.53 -7.95
C ASP A 495 15.58 -17.98 -8.62
N PRO A 496 16.73 -17.89 -7.92
CA PRO A 496 17.97 -17.40 -8.51
C PRO A 496 18.49 -18.29 -9.66
N LYS A 497 18.03 -19.54 -9.76
CA LYS A 497 18.43 -20.48 -10.81
C LYS A 497 17.46 -20.51 -12.00
N SER A 498 16.26 -19.95 -11.87
CA SER A 498 15.31 -19.89 -12.97
C SER A 498 15.58 -18.69 -13.87
N SER A 499 15.49 -18.94 -15.19
CA SER A 499 15.49 -17.89 -16.23
C SER A 499 14.09 -17.47 -16.65
N GLU A 500 13.05 -18.14 -16.17
CA GLU A 500 11.66 -17.82 -16.48
C GLU A 500 11.17 -16.64 -15.61
N GLU A 501 10.32 -15.79 -16.18
CA GLU A 501 9.77 -14.63 -15.48
C GLU A 501 8.94 -15.00 -14.25
N ASP A 502 8.17 -16.08 -14.34
CA ASP A 502 7.36 -16.67 -13.27
C ASP A 502 8.09 -17.80 -12.50
N GLY A 503 9.40 -17.93 -12.71
CA GLY A 503 10.26 -18.85 -11.98
C GLY A 503 10.54 -18.38 -10.55
N GLY A 504 9.77 -18.88 -9.60
CA GLY A 504 9.89 -18.52 -8.18
C GLY A 504 8.64 -18.90 -7.40
N VAL A 505 8.46 -18.28 -6.24
CA VAL A 505 7.27 -18.47 -5.41
C VAL A 505 6.61 -17.15 -5.03
N LEU A 506 5.34 -17.23 -4.64
CA LEU A 506 4.60 -16.16 -3.97
C LEU A 506 4.51 -16.46 -2.48
N LEU A 507 4.81 -15.46 -1.65
CA LEU A 507 4.55 -15.46 -0.23
C LEU A 507 3.28 -14.65 0.06
N SER A 508 2.28 -15.21 0.73
CA SER A 508 1.07 -14.49 1.13
C SER A 508 0.67 -14.87 2.54
N VAL A 509 0.23 -13.90 3.35
CA VAL A 509 -0.32 -14.19 4.68
C VAL A 509 -1.82 -14.43 4.53
N VAL A 510 -2.29 -15.58 5.00
CA VAL A 510 -3.68 -16.02 4.88
C VAL A 510 -4.29 -16.17 6.26
N LEU A 511 -5.50 -15.64 6.45
CA LEU A 511 -6.34 -15.96 7.61
C LEU A 511 -7.21 -17.17 7.29
N ASP A 512 -7.08 -18.25 8.05
CA ASP A 512 -8.10 -19.28 8.17
C ASP A 512 -9.21 -18.76 9.09
N GLY A 513 -10.34 -18.38 8.50
CA GLY A 513 -11.48 -17.83 9.22
C GLY A 513 -12.13 -18.82 10.18
N HIS A 514 -12.12 -20.11 9.85
CA HIS A 514 -12.76 -21.14 10.66
C HIS A 514 -11.95 -21.48 11.91
N GLU A 515 -10.62 -21.53 11.79
CA GLU A 515 -9.73 -21.76 12.93
C GLU A 515 -9.37 -20.47 13.70
N GLY A 516 -9.58 -19.30 13.10
CA GLY A 516 -9.17 -18.01 13.68
C GLY A 516 -7.66 -17.86 13.78
N LYS A 517 -6.92 -18.52 12.90
CA LYS A 517 -5.46 -18.56 12.86
C LYS A 517 -4.94 -18.20 11.47
N SER A 518 -3.75 -17.64 11.40
CA SER A 518 -3.11 -17.29 10.13
C SER A 518 -1.96 -18.21 9.79
N TYR A 519 -1.55 -18.20 8.51
CA TYR A 519 -0.34 -18.86 8.06
C TYR A 519 0.32 -18.06 6.94
N LEU A 520 1.64 -18.18 6.84
CA LEU A 520 2.38 -17.76 5.66
C LEU A 520 2.27 -18.86 4.60
N LEU A 521 1.51 -18.61 3.55
CA LEU A 521 1.37 -19.46 2.38
C LEU A 521 2.55 -19.27 1.43
N VAL A 522 3.04 -20.37 0.85
CA VAL A 522 4.03 -20.38 -0.23
C VAL A 522 3.43 -21.09 -1.44
N LEU A 523 3.23 -20.34 -2.53
CA LEU A 523 2.73 -20.85 -3.80
C LEU A 523 3.83 -20.87 -4.84
N ASP A 524 3.90 -21.91 -5.67
CA ASP A 524 4.67 -21.85 -6.91
C ASP A 524 4.05 -20.81 -7.84
N ALA A 525 4.85 -19.82 -8.27
CA ALA A 525 4.34 -18.70 -9.04
C ALA A 525 4.00 -19.08 -10.49
N LYS A 526 4.47 -20.22 -10.98
CA LYS A 526 4.17 -20.71 -12.33
C LYS A 526 2.76 -21.28 -12.40
N ASN A 527 2.41 -22.18 -11.48
CA ASN A 527 1.17 -22.94 -11.53
C ASN A 527 0.14 -22.56 -10.46
N MET A 528 0.47 -21.68 -9.51
CA MET A 528 -0.37 -21.26 -8.37
C MET A 528 -0.72 -22.40 -7.39
N GLU A 529 0.06 -23.49 -7.40
CA GLU A 529 -0.09 -24.60 -6.45
C GLU A 529 0.69 -24.34 -5.16
N GLU A 530 0.14 -24.81 -4.04
CA GLU A 530 0.80 -24.67 -2.75
C GLU A 530 1.97 -25.63 -2.61
N VAL A 531 3.14 -25.09 -2.27
CA VAL A 531 4.35 -25.88 -2.01
C VAL A 531 4.61 -26.04 -0.51
N GLY A 532 4.16 -25.11 0.31
CA GLY A 532 4.25 -25.21 1.76
C GLY A 532 3.63 -24.01 2.49
N ARG A 533 3.61 -24.08 3.82
CA ARG A 533 3.14 -23.00 4.68
C ARG A 533 3.81 -23.01 6.06
N ALA A 534 3.82 -21.87 6.72
CA ALA A 534 4.23 -21.74 8.13
C ALA A 534 3.06 -21.21 8.97
N HIS A 535 2.65 -21.99 9.97
CA HIS A 535 1.45 -21.74 10.79
C HIS A 535 1.72 -20.75 11.91
N VAL A 536 0.84 -19.77 12.11
CA VAL A 536 0.86 -18.78 13.21
C VAL A 536 -0.29 -19.10 14.17
N ASP A 537 -0.03 -19.05 15.47
CA ASP A 537 -1.00 -19.47 16.50
C ASP A 537 -2.11 -18.44 16.81
N GLY A 538 -2.19 -17.37 16.03
CA GLY A 538 -3.27 -16.39 16.09
C GLY A 538 -3.58 -15.75 14.74
N ALA A 539 -4.67 -15.00 14.69
CA ALA A 539 -5.07 -14.23 13.52
C ALA A 539 -4.09 -13.07 13.27
N ILE A 540 -3.72 -12.88 12.00
CA ILE A 540 -3.03 -11.69 11.52
C ILE A 540 -4.05 -10.79 10.82
N GLY A 541 -4.09 -9.52 11.22
CA GLY A 541 -5.02 -8.54 10.66
C GLY A 541 -4.76 -8.28 9.18
N PHE A 542 -5.83 -7.98 8.42
CA PHE A 542 -5.78 -7.69 6.99
C PHE A 542 -5.11 -6.33 6.71
N GLY A 543 -3.79 -6.31 6.76
CA GLY A 543 -3.02 -5.14 6.34
C GLY A 543 -2.91 -5.02 4.82
N PHE A 544 -2.00 -4.17 4.38
CA PHE A 544 -1.95 -3.70 2.99
C PHE A 544 -0.75 -4.34 2.27
N HIS A 545 0.46 -3.89 2.58
CA HIS A 545 1.64 -4.13 1.76
C HIS A 545 2.80 -4.80 2.50
N GLY A 546 3.66 -5.47 1.73
CA GLY A 546 4.79 -6.22 2.21
C GLY A 546 6.11 -5.84 1.56
N LEU A 547 7.19 -6.24 2.22
CA LEU A 547 8.56 -6.11 1.73
C LEU A 547 9.30 -7.42 2.04
N PHE A 548 9.81 -8.07 1.01
CA PHE A 548 10.70 -9.22 1.17
C PHE A 548 12.15 -8.81 0.92
N LEU A 549 13.03 -9.18 1.84
CA LEU A 549 14.46 -8.98 1.76
C LEU A 549 15.14 -10.35 1.77
N GLN A 550 15.73 -10.71 0.64
CA GLN A 550 16.48 -11.97 0.52
C GLN A 550 17.76 -11.92 1.37
N ALA A 551 18.11 -13.06 1.97
CA ALA A 551 19.27 -13.21 2.86
C ALA A 551 20.62 -13.15 2.13
#